data_AF-A0A2T8I9X8-F1
#
_entry.id   AF-A0A2T8I9X8-F1
#
_cell.length_a   1.000
_cell.length_b   1.000
_cell.length_c   1.000
_cell.angle_alpha   90.00
_cell.angle_beta   90.00
_cell.angle_gamma   90.00
#
_symmetry.space_group_name_H-M   'P 1'
#
loop_
_entity.id
_entity.type
_entity.pdbx_description
1 polymer ?
#
loop_
_entity_poly.entity_id
_entity_poly.type
_entity_poly.pdbx_seq_one_letter_code
_entity_poly.pdbx_strand_id
1 'polypeptide(L)'
;MKKTSEIAALCGARACVVVYDGDAGAAARPEVWPSAAEAARLFRKYRGMPEGSSFKKATDQLQHLAARFARVKRSEDANGERDAAALLHERLAGRRPGLAGATDKELAALKVLVERRMKEAKERLRQLGAGEEGVHPPAAPTAPNGGELGAVLYSASGGRDDGAGPSGSGSPDPMEAFDQGCECDLGFSWIEE
;
A
#
# COMPACT_ATOMS: atom_id res chain seq x y z
N MET A 1 29.12 27.97 4.36
CA MET A 1 27.78 28.11 3.71
C MET A 1 27.74 27.84 2.18
N LYS A 2 28.58 26.94 1.62
CA LYS A 2 28.68 26.70 0.16
C LYS A 2 27.42 26.08 -0.48
N LYS A 3 26.85 25.03 0.14
CA LYS A 3 25.64 24.36 -0.39
C LYS A 3 24.46 25.32 -0.51
N THR A 4 24.28 26.20 0.48
CA THR A 4 23.23 27.22 0.46
C THR A 4 23.42 28.21 -0.68
N SER A 5 24.65 28.70 -0.91
CA SER A 5 24.91 29.62 -2.03
C SER A 5 24.66 28.95 -3.39
N GLU A 6 25.02 27.67 -3.53
CA GLU A 6 24.76 26.92 -4.76
C GLU A 6 23.26 26.73 -5.01
N ILE A 7 22.48 26.33 -3.99
CA ILE A 7 21.03 26.18 -4.10
C ILE A 7 20.37 27.53 -4.44
N ALA A 8 20.77 28.61 -3.77
CA ALA A 8 20.25 29.94 -4.05
C ALA A 8 20.51 30.36 -5.50
N ALA A 9 21.73 30.10 -6.02
CA ALA A 9 22.10 30.41 -7.39
C ALA A 9 21.36 29.54 -8.41
N LEU A 10 21.34 28.21 -8.21
CA LEU A 10 20.73 27.25 -9.14
C LEU A 10 19.21 27.40 -9.22
N CYS A 11 18.55 27.69 -8.10
CA CYS A 11 17.10 27.79 -8.04
C CYS A 11 16.59 29.23 -8.22
N GLY A 12 17.47 30.23 -8.38
CA GLY A 12 17.09 31.65 -8.37
C GLY A 12 16.38 32.07 -7.07
N ALA A 13 16.65 31.36 -5.97
CA ALA A 13 15.95 31.53 -4.70
C ALA A 13 16.67 32.51 -3.78
N ARG A 14 15.90 33.26 -2.98
CA ARG A 14 16.46 34.07 -1.89
C ARG A 14 16.57 33.19 -0.64
N ALA A 15 17.79 32.96 -0.16
CA ALA A 15 18.06 32.15 1.01
C ALA A 15 18.94 32.91 2.02
N CYS A 16 18.78 32.59 3.30
CA CYS A 16 19.70 32.96 4.37
C CYS A 16 19.81 31.82 5.36
N VAL A 17 20.93 31.74 6.07
CA VAL A 17 21.16 30.78 7.15
C VAL A 17 21.66 31.53 8.37
N VAL A 18 21.10 31.19 9.53
CA VAL A 18 21.51 31.68 10.85
C VAL A 18 21.80 30.45 11.70
N VAL A 19 23.03 30.30 12.17
CA VAL A 19 23.45 29.19 13.02
C VAL A 19 23.82 29.75 14.39
N TYR A 20 23.15 29.24 15.42
CA TYR A 20 23.50 29.48 16.80
C TYR A 20 24.33 28.30 17.30
N ASP A 21 25.40 28.60 18.02
CA ASP A 21 26.14 27.59 18.76
C ASP A 21 25.39 27.27 20.06
N GLY A 22 24.99 26.01 20.23
CA GLY A 22 24.22 25.57 21.39
C GLY A 22 25.04 25.57 22.69
N ASP A 23 26.36 25.46 22.59
CA ASP A 23 27.25 25.35 23.74
C ASP A 23 27.79 26.71 24.22
N ALA A 24 27.74 27.73 23.36
CA ALA A 24 28.29 29.06 23.62
C ALA A 24 27.33 30.02 24.36
N GLY A 25 26.11 29.57 24.69
CA GLY A 25 25.09 30.34 25.41
C GLY A 25 24.52 31.52 24.60
N ALA A 26 23.51 32.20 25.17
CA ALA A 26 22.73 33.24 24.49
C ALA A 26 23.51 34.52 24.11
N ALA A 27 24.73 34.70 24.63
CA ALA A 27 25.58 35.85 24.35
C ALA A 27 26.46 35.67 23.09
N ALA A 28 26.55 34.46 22.55
CA ALA A 28 27.34 34.18 21.36
C ALA A 28 26.67 34.72 20.10
N ARG A 29 27.46 35.45 19.28
CA ARG A 29 26.97 35.97 18.01
C ARG A 29 26.76 34.81 17.01
N PRO A 30 25.59 34.68 16.38
CA PRO A 30 25.36 33.61 15.42
C PRO A 30 26.21 33.77 14.17
N GLU A 31 26.56 32.65 13.53
CA GLU A 31 27.07 32.66 12.16
C GLU A 31 25.90 32.95 11.22
N VAL A 32 26.05 34.00 10.40
CA VAL A 32 24.99 34.44 9.49
C VAL A 32 25.50 34.55 8.06
N TRP A 33 24.73 33.98 7.14
CA TRP A 33 24.92 34.13 5.70
C TRP A 33 23.62 34.54 5.02
N PRO A 34 23.66 35.37 3.95
CA PRO A 34 24.83 36.02 3.37
C PRO A 34 25.38 37.20 4.19
N SER A 35 24.50 37.94 4.87
CA SER A 35 24.86 38.93 5.90
C SER A 35 23.70 39.09 6.88
N ALA A 36 23.98 39.66 8.06
CA ALA A 36 22.97 39.89 9.08
C ALA A 36 21.81 40.77 8.59
N ALA A 37 22.10 41.82 7.83
CA ALA A 37 21.09 42.74 7.29
C ALA A 37 20.15 42.03 6.28
N GLU A 38 20.72 41.19 5.42
CA GLU A 38 19.96 40.45 4.42
C GLU A 38 19.12 39.33 5.04
N ALA A 39 19.69 38.59 6.00
CA ALA A 39 18.95 37.60 6.77
C ALA A 39 17.77 38.23 7.52
N ALA A 40 17.98 39.35 8.20
CA ALA A 40 16.91 40.07 8.90
C ALA A 40 15.81 40.55 7.95
N ARG A 41 16.16 41.02 6.74
CA ARG A 41 15.20 41.41 5.70
C ARG A 41 14.37 40.22 5.22
N LEU A 42 15.00 39.07 4.97
CA LEU A 42 14.31 37.86 4.55
C LEU A 42 13.41 37.31 5.65
N PHE A 43 13.87 37.34 6.91
CA PHE A 43 13.10 36.90 8.06
C PHE A 43 11.85 37.77 8.30
N ARG A 44 11.96 39.09 8.18
CA ARG A 44 10.81 40.00 8.23
C ARG A 44 9.80 39.69 7.13
N LYS A 45 10.27 39.46 5.90
CA LYS A 45 9.41 39.07 4.78
C LYS A 45 8.71 37.73 5.05
N TYR A 46 9.43 36.74 5.57
CA TYR A 46 8.90 35.42 5.93
C TYR A 46 7.82 35.52 7.01
N ARG A 47 8.07 36.27 8.10
CA ARG A 47 7.08 36.48 9.18
C ARG A 47 5.82 37.21 8.71
N GLY A 48 5.94 38.08 7.72
CA GLY A 48 4.80 38.79 7.12
C GLY A 48 3.97 37.98 6.13
N MET A 49 4.35 36.73 5.83
CA MET A 49 3.55 35.86 4.96
C MET A 49 2.37 35.24 5.73
N PRO A 50 1.19 35.12 5.10
CA PRO A 50 0.03 34.49 5.72
C PRO A 50 0.32 33.02 6.06
N GLU A 51 -0.14 32.61 7.25
CA GLU A 51 -0.06 31.23 7.74
C GLU A 51 -0.90 30.32 6.84
N GLY A 52 -0.34 29.19 6.40
CA GLY A 52 -1.00 28.30 5.42
C GLY A 52 -0.61 28.55 3.96
N SER A 53 0.09 29.64 3.64
CA SER A 53 0.78 29.70 2.34
C SER A 53 1.86 28.62 2.28
N SER A 54 1.96 27.89 1.17
CA SER A 54 2.97 26.83 0.96
C SER A 54 4.42 27.30 1.18
N PHE A 55 4.63 28.62 1.16
CA PHE A 55 5.89 29.32 1.41
C PHE A 55 6.29 29.44 2.89
N LYS A 56 5.36 29.23 3.83
CA LYS A 56 5.62 29.28 5.29
C LYS A 56 5.55 27.87 5.90
N LYS A 57 6.23 26.90 5.28
CA LYS A 57 6.32 25.52 5.78
C LYS A 57 7.69 25.26 6.40
N ALA A 58 7.72 25.08 7.72
CA ALA A 58 8.87 24.49 8.37
C ALA A 58 8.84 22.97 8.13
N THR A 59 9.92 22.42 7.60
CA THR A 59 10.04 20.97 7.40
C THR A 59 11.03 20.39 8.40
N ASP A 60 10.56 19.51 9.27
CA ASP A 60 11.43 18.65 10.06
C ASP A 60 12.00 17.57 9.12
N GLN A 61 13.32 17.60 8.94
CA GLN A 61 14.02 16.69 8.05
C GLN A 61 13.92 15.23 8.50
N LEU A 62 13.95 14.96 9.82
CA LEU A 62 13.85 13.61 10.34
C LEU A 62 12.44 13.05 10.12
N GLN A 63 11.41 13.86 10.39
CA GLN A 63 10.02 13.47 10.11
C GLN A 63 9.78 13.23 8.62
N HIS A 64 10.35 14.08 7.76
CA HIS A 64 10.26 13.90 6.32
C HIS A 64 10.90 12.57 5.87
N LEU A 65 12.12 12.27 6.33
CA LEU A 65 12.80 11.02 6.00
C LEU A 65 12.06 9.80 6.56
N ALA A 66 11.56 9.86 7.79
CA ALA A 66 10.78 8.81 8.41
C ALA A 66 9.50 8.51 7.60
N ALA A 67 8.78 9.54 7.18
CA ALA A 67 7.58 9.39 6.35
C ALA A 67 7.90 8.73 4.99
N ARG A 68 9.03 9.12 4.37
CA ARG A 68 9.50 8.50 3.11
C ARG A 68 9.86 7.03 3.30
N PHE A 69 10.58 6.70 4.37
CA PHE A 69 10.95 5.32 4.68
C PHE A 69 9.71 4.45 4.93
N ALA A 70 8.73 4.95 5.70
CA ALA A 70 7.48 4.25 5.93
C ALA A 70 6.70 3.98 4.63
N ARG A 71 6.73 4.92 3.67
CA ARG A 71 6.12 4.70 2.34
C ARG A 71 6.83 3.60 1.57
N VAL A 72 8.16 3.59 1.55
CA VAL A 72 8.94 2.52 0.89
C VAL A 72 8.63 1.18 1.53
N LYS A 73 8.66 1.10 2.86
CA LYS A 73 8.41 -0.14 3.60
C LYS A 73 7.02 -0.73 3.30
N ARG A 74 5.98 0.11 3.30
CA ARG A 74 4.62 -0.31 2.91
C ARG A 74 4.57 -0.83 1.48
N SER A 75 5.29 -0.18 0.56
CA SER A 75 5.37 -0.62 -0.83
C SER A 75 6.06 -1.97 -0.97
N GLU A 76 7.15 -2.22 -0.23
CA GLU A 76 7.84 -3.51 -0.20
C GLU A 76 6.95 -4.61 0.35
N ASP A 77 6.24 -4.35 1.46
CA ASP A 77 5.34 -5.33 2.07
C ASP A 77 4.18 -5.68 1.12
N ALA A 78 3.56 -4.66 0.50
CA ALA A 78 2.50 -4.85 -0.48
C ALA A 78 2.99 -5.55 -1.76
N ASN A 79 4.23 -5.29 -2.19
CA ASN A 79 4.83 -6.00 -3.32
C ASN A 79 5.10 -7.47 -2.97
N GLY A 80 5.66 -7.73 -1.80
CA GLY A 80 5.93 -9.09 -1.32
C GLY A 80 4.66 -9.95 -1.23
N GLU A 81 3.53 -9.38 -0.82
CA GLU A 81 2.24 -10.09 -0.85
C GLU A 81 1.80 -10.43 -2.29
N ARG A 82 1.93 -9.49 -3.22
CA ARG A 82 1.59 -9.71 -4.64
C ARG A 82 2.50 -10.76 -5.27
N ASP A 83 3.79 -10.72 -5.00
CA ASP A 83 4.76 -11.70 -5.48
C ASP A 83 4.45 -13.10 -4.96
N ALA A 84 4.14 -13.22 -3.65
CA ALA A 84 3.74 -14.49 -3.06
C ALA A 84 2.41 -15.03 -3.67
N ALA A 85 1.45 -14.15 -3.94
CA ALA A 85 0.20 -14.53 -4.59
C ALA A 85 0.41 -14.99 -6.03
N ALA A 86 1.22 -14.26 -6.81
CA ALA A 86 1.57 -14.64 -8.17
C ALA A 86 2.28 -16.00 -8.21
N LEU A 87 3.24 -16.22 -7.30
CA LEU A 87 3.93 -17.49 -7.17
C LEU A 87 2.98 -18.64 -6.82
N LEU A 88 2.05 -18.43 -5.89
CA LEU A 88 1.02 -19.42 -5.56
C LEU A 88 0.17 -19.77 -6.78
N HIS A 89 -0.27 -18.77 -7.54
CA HIS A 89 -1.05 -18.99 -8.77
C HIS A 89 -0.28 -19.75 -9.84
N GLU A 90 1.01 -19.46 -10.05
CA GLU A 90 1.86 -20.22 -10.98
C GLU A 90 1.97 -21.69 -10.61
N ARG A 91 2.11 -21.97 -9.31
CA ARG A 91 2.25 -23.33 -8.77
C ARG A 91 0.94 -24.10 -8.91
N LEU A 92 -0.20 -23.48 -8.56
CA LEU A 92 -1.52 -24.07 -8.71
C LEU A 92 -1.89 -24.31 -10.18
N ALA A 93 -1.45 -23.45 -11.09
CA ALA A 93 -1.63 -23.64 -12.53
C ALA A 93 -0.67 -24.68 -13.14
N GLY A 94 0.18 -25.33 -12.34
CA GLY A 94 1.14 -26.32 -12.80
C GLY A 94 2.32 -25.74 -13.60
N ARG A 95 2.45 -24.41 -13.70
CA ARG A 95 3.55 -23.75 -14.43
C ARG A 95 4.90 -23.92 -13.72
N ARG A 96 4.89 -24.19 -12.42
CA ARG A 96 6.07 -24.61 -11.65
C ARG A 96 5.75 -25.88 -10.86
N PRO A 97 6.50 -26.99 -11.03
CA PRO A 97 6.21 -28.25 -10.37
C PRO A 97 6.42 -28.18 -8.85
N GLY A 98 5.37 -28.47 -8.06
CA GLY A 98 5.43 -28.59 -6.60
C GLY A 98 6.14 -27.42 -5.93
N LEU A 99 6.92 -27.68 -4.87
CA LEU A 99 7.77 -26.68 -4.21
C LEU A 99 9.21 -26.68 -4.71
N ALA A 100 9.53 -27.51 -5.72
CA ALA A 100 10.89 -27.61 -6.25
C ALA A 100 11.35 -26.27 -6.83
N GLY A 101 12.61 -25.90 -6.56
CA GLY A 101 13.23 -24.67 -7.03
C GLY A 101 12.71 -23.38 -6.38
N ALA A 102 11.88 -23.46 -5.33
CA ALA A 102 11.56 -22.29 -4.50
C ALA A 102 12.73 -21.98 -3.56
N THR A 103 13.06 -20.70 -3.44
CA THR A 103 14.00 -20.19 -2.42
C THR A 103 13.35 -20.23 -1.03
N ASP A 104 14.15 -20.23 0.03
CA ASP A 104 13.64 -20.19 1.41
C ASP A 104 12.76 -18.96 1.66
N LYS A 105 13.09 -17.82 1.03
CA LYS A 105 12.30 -16.58 1.11
C LYS A 105 10.93 -16.75 0.46
N GLU A 106 10.88 -17.34 -0.73
CA GLU A 106 9.62 -17.63 -1.43
C GLU A 106 8.77 -18.62 -0.64
N LEU A 107 9.37 -19.66 -0.06
CA LEU A 107 8.66 -20.65 0.74
C LEU A 107 8.09 -20.03 2.03
N ALA A 108 8.87 -19.19 2.71
CA ALA A 108 8.41 -18.45 3.88
C ALA A 108 7.24 -17.52 3.54
N ALA A 109 7.34 -16.77 2.43
CA ALA A 109 6.29 -15.87 1.98
C ALA A 109 5.00 -16.63 1.59
N LEU A 110 5.13 -17.74 0.88
CA LEU A 110 4.00 -18.63 0.55
C LEU A 110 3.34 -19.18 1.80
N LYS A 111 4.12 -19.64 2.78
CA LYS A 111 3.61 -20.15 4.05
C LYS A 111 2.75 -19.10 4.75
N VAL A 112 3.28 -17.89 4.95
CA VAL A 112 2.56 -16.79 5.59
C VAL A 112 1.27 -16.46 4.83
N LEU A 113 1.33 -16.41 3.49
CA LEU A 113 0.17 -16.10 2.66
C LEU A 113 -0.92 -17.17 2.78
N VAL A 114 -0.56 -18.46 2.66
CA VAL A 114 -1.51 -19.58 2.72
C VAL A 114 -2.13 -19.68 4.11
N GLU A 115 -1.34 -19.59 5.17
CA GLU A 115 -1.85 -19.61 6.55
C GLU A 115 -2.88 -18.50 6.79
N ARG A 116 -2.59 -17.28 6.31
CA ARG A 116 -3.52 -16.15 6.38
C ARG A 116 -4.82 -16.42 5.62
N ARG A 117 -4.75 -16.86 4.36
CA ARG A 117 -5.94 -17.15 3.54
C ARG A 117 -6.77 -18.29 4.11
N MET A 118 -6.13 -19.33 4.66
CA MET A 118 -6.82 -20.41 5.35
C MET A 118 -7.53 -19.93 6.61
N LYS A 119 -6.91 -19.02 7.38
CA LYS A 119 -7.55 -18.39 8.54
C LYS A 119 -8.77 -17.55 8.13
N GLU A 120 -8.61 -16.69 7.11
CA GLU A 120 -9.71 -15.89 6.55
C GLU A 120 -10.87 -16.77 6.03
N ALA A 121 -10.55 -17.87 5.34
CA ALA A 121 -11.55 -18.81 4.83
C ALA A 121 -12.33 -19.50 5.96
N LYS A 122 -11.63 -19.96 7.01
CA LYS A 122 -12.26 -20.54 8.20
C LYS A 122 -13.19 -19.54 8.89
N GLU A 123 -12.76 -18.29 9.02
CA GLU A 123 -13.57 -17.24 9.64
C GLU A 123 -14.84 -16.95 8.84
N ARG A 124 -14.72 -16.82 7.50
CA ARG A 124 -15.89 -16.68 6.62
C ARG A 124 -16.84 -17.87 6.71
N LEU A 125 -16.32 -19.09 6.79
CA LEU A 125 -17.16 -20.29 6.95
C LEU A 125 -17.94 -20.27 8.28
N ARG A 126 -17.34 -19.79 9.38
CA ARG A 126 -18.04 -19.63 10.67
C ARG A 126 -19.14 -18.58 10.60
N GLN A 127 -18.92 -17.48 9.89
CA GLN A 127 -19.93 -16.44 9.70
C GLN A 127 -21.12 -16.94 8.88
N LEU A 128 -20.87 -17.80 7.89
CA LEU A 128 -21.92 -18.45 7.09
C LEU A 128 -22.63 -19.57 7.88
N GLY A 129 -21.91 -20.30 8.74
CA GLY A 129 -22.45 -21.37 9.58
C GLY A 129 -23.21 -20.92 10.83
N ALA A 130 -23.28 -19.62 11.13
CA ALA A 130 -24.11 -19.06 12.21
C ALA A 130 -25.61 -18.95 11.84
N GLY A 131 -26.00 -19.49 10.67
CA GLY A 131 -27.38 -19.51 10.17
C GLY A 131 -27.99 -20.90 9.95
N GLU A 132 -27.34 -21.98 10.38
CA GLU A 132 -27.89 -23.35 10.26
C GLU A 132 -27.81 -24.12 11.57
N GLU A 133 -28.61 -23.68 12.54
CA GLU A 133 -29.21 -24.57 13.53
C GLU A 133 -30.58 -25.03 12.99
N GLY A 134 -30.53 -25.74 11.86
CA GLY A 134 -31.66 -26.41 11.24
C GLY A 134 -31.68 -27.87 11.68
N VAL A 135 -32.48 -28.14 12.72
CA VAL A 135 -32.82 -29.46 13.24
C VAL A 135 -33.03 -30.48 12.12
N HIS A 136 -32.12 -31.46 12.00
CA HIS A 136 -32.42 -32.72 11.33
C HIS A 136 -32.71 -33.77 12.41
N PRO A 137 -33.94 -34.28 12.55
CA PRO A 137 -34.22 -35.39 13.45
C PRO A 137 -33.56 -36.69 12.95
N PRO A 138 -33.29 -37.66 13.84
CA PRO A 138 -32.45 -38.82 13.55
C PRO A 138 -33.11 -39.80 12.59
N ALA A 139 -32.31 -40.40 11.73
CA ALA A 139 -32.69 -41.47 10.82
C ALA A 139 -33.16 -42.72 11.59
N ALA A 140 -34.24 -43.34 11.11
CA ALA A 140 -34.65 -44.70 11.49
C ALA A 140 -34.41 -45.67 10.31
N PRO A 141 -34.07 -46.95 10.58
CA PRO A 141 -33.43 -47.84 9.63
C PRO A 141 -34.44 -48.77 8.93
N THR A 142 -34.20 -49.10 7.66
CA THR A 142 -34.60 -50.41 7.10
C THR A 142 -33.59 -50.84 6.03
N ALA A 143 -33.07 -52.06 6.21
CA ALA A 143 -32.30 -52.82 5.21
C ALA A 143 -33.21 -53.93 4.63
N PRO A 144 -32.70 -54.88 3.84
CA PRO A 144 -32.23 -54.78 2.46
C PRO A 144 -33.01 -55.73 1.54
N ASN A 145 -32.92 -55.56 0.21
CA ASN A 145 -33.13 -56.56 -0.87
C ASN A 145 -32.99 -55.78 -2.20
N GLY A 146 -32.31 -56.17 -3.28
CA GLY A 146 -31.75 -57.43 -3.73
C GLY A 146 -32.02 -57.54 -5.25
N GLY A 147 -30.96 -57.54 -6.09
CA GLY A 147 -31.01 -57.74 -7.56
C GLY A 147 -31.47 -56.52 -8.38
N GLU A 148 -31.16 -56.30 -9.66
CA GLU A 148 -30.38 -57.03 -10.66
C GLU A 148 -30.24 -56.09 -11.90
N LEU A 149 -29.07 -56.12 -12.54
CA LEU A 149 -28.71 -55.82 -13.94
C LEU A 149 -29.60 -54.92 -14.83
N GLY A 150 -28.97 -53.99 -15.58
CA GLY A 150 -29.40 -53.76 -16.96
C GLY A 150 -29.15 -52.40 -17.61
N ALA A 151 -28.21 -52.40 -18.56
CA ALA A 151 -28.20 -51.64 -19.82
C ALA A 151 -27.87 -50.13 -19.79
N VAL A 152 -26.59 -49.89 -20.08
CA VAL A 152 -26.10 -48.77 -20.90
C VAL A 152 -26.74 -48.84 -22.29
N LEU A 153 -27.33 -47.74 -22.77
CA LEU A 153 -27.53 -47.50 -24.20
C LEU A 153 -27.10 -46.07 -24.54
N TYR A 154 -26.02 -46.01 -25.31
CA TYR A 154 -25.54 -44.84 -26.02
C TYR A 154 -26.42 -44.61 -27.26
N SER A 155 -26.79 -43.37 -27.53
CA SER A 155 -27.21 -42.96 -28.88
C SER A 155 -26.79 -41.51 -29.11
N ALA A 156 -26.00 -41.34 -30.17
CA ALA A 156 -25.56 -40.09 -30.73
C ALA A 156 -26.47 -39.64 -31.88
N SER A 157 -26.65 -38.33 -32.01
CA SER A 157 -27.06 -37.56 -33.21
C SER A 157 -26.83 -36.09 -32.82
N GLY A 158 -25.90 -35.30 -33.38
CA GLY A 158 -25.73 -34.89 -34.78
C GLY A 158 -26.86 -33.92 -35.16
N GLY A 159 -26.70 -32.63 -35.46
CA GLY A 159 -25.60 -31.65 -35.53
C GLY A 159 -26.14 -30.29 -36.05
N ARG A 160 -25.27 -29.26 -36.08
CA ARG A 160 -25.35 -27.93 -36.80
C ARG A 160 -26.45 -26.94 -36.38
N ASP A 161 -26.35 -25.63 -36.60
CA ASP A 161 -25.31 -24.58 -36.65
C ASP A 161 -26.11 -23.25 -36.74
N ASP A 162 -25.45 -22.10 -36.72
CA ASP A 162 -25.90 -20.72 -37.00
C ASP A 162 -25.89 -19.76 -35.80
N GLY A 163 -24.86 -18.91 -35.82
CA GLY A 163 -24.58 -17.88 -34.84
C GLY A 163 -25.18 -16.51 -35.15
N ALA A 164 -24.96 -15.59 -34.21
CA ALA A 164 -24.90 -14.15 -34.45
C ALA A 164 -24.13 -13.50 -33.29
N GLY A 165 -23.00 -12.85 -33.59
CA GLY A 165 -22.34 -11.92 -32.67
C GLY A 165 -23.13 -10.61 -32.53
N PRO A 166 -22.65 -9.67 -31.70
CA PRO A 166 -21.79 -8.66 -32.30
C PRO A 166 -20.54 -8.29 -31.51
N SER A 167 -19.63 -7.69 -32.26
CA SER A 167 -18.35 -7.08 -31.86
C SER A 167 -18.52 -5.75 -31.13
N GLY A 168 -17.54 -5.43 -30.27
CA GLY A 168 -16.80 -4.16 -30.40
C GLY A 168 -17.11 -3.04 -29.41
N SER A 169 -16.24 -2.88 -28.41
CA SER A 169 -15.63 -1.62 -27.92
C SER A 169 -14.95 -1.96 -26.59
N GLY A 170 -13.64 -1.77 -26.37
CA GLY A 170 -12.89 -0.54 -26.59
C GLY A 170 -12.80 0.19 -25.25
N SER A 171 -11.81 -0.20 -24.43
CA SER A 171 -11.51 0.31 -23.07
C SER A 171 -11.33 1.85 -23.02
N PRO A 172 -11.35 2.49 -21.84
CA PRO A 172 -10.18 2.44 -20.95
C PRO A 172 -10.47 2.37 -19.45
N ASP A 173 -9.49 1.83 -18.73
CA ASP A 173 -9.30 1.90 -17.29
C ASP A 173 -9.52 3.31 -16.71
N PRO A 174 -10.19 3.46 -15.55
CA PRO A 174 -9.99 4.63 -14.73
C PRO A 174 -8.61 4.52 -14.07
N MET A 175 -7.64 5.23 -14.64
CA MET A 175 -6.39 5.56 -13.96
C MET A 175 -6.70 6.11 -12.58
N GLU A 176 -5.93 5.63 -11.61
CA GLU A 176 -5.92 6.09 -10.24
C GLU A 176 -5.88 7.61 -10.14
N ALA A 177 -6.94 8.18 -9.59
CA ALA A 177 -6.86 9.47 -8.93
C ALA A 177 -6.36 9.24 -7.49
N PHE A 178 -5.05 8.99 -7.34
CA PHE A 178 -4.38 9.09 -6.05
C PHE A 178 -3.69 10.45 -5.95
N ASP A 179 -4.48 11.51 -6.06
CA ASP A 179 -4.08 12.87 -5.69
C ASP A 179 -5.26 13.55 -5.01
N GLN A 180 -5.53 13.11 -3.78
CA GLN A 180 -6.37 13.85 -2.85
C GLN A 180 -5.60 13.95 -1.54
N GLY A 181 -5.23 15.19 -1.19
CA GLY A 181 -4.30 15.52 -0.13
C GLY A 181 -4.61 14.88 1.21
N CYS A 182 -3.59 14.31 1.84
CA CYS A 182 -3.51 14.31 3.28
C CYS A 182 -2.78 15.59 3.70
N GLU A 183 -3.54 16.68 3.84
CA GLU A 183 -3.24 17.68 4.86
C GLU A 183 -3.36 16.96 6.20
N CYS A 184 -2.25 16.43 6.69
CA CYS A 184 -2.14 16.12 8.11
C CYS A 184 -1.96 17.45 8.83
N ASP A 185 -3.11 18.05 9.14
CA ASP A 185 -3.29 19.09 10.13
C ASP A 185 -2.82 18.52 11.49
N LEU A 186 -1.52 18.64 11.77
CA LEU A 186 -0.99 18.37 13.10
C LEU A 186 -0.72 19.72 13.73
N GLY A 187 -1.74 20.16 14.48
CA GLY A 187 -1.78 21.41 15.22
C GLY A 187 -0.49 21.61 16.03
N PHE A 188 0.24 22.66 15.67
CA PHE A 188 1.33 23.17 16.48
C PHE A 188 0.73 24.08 17.56
N SER A 189 0.53 23.52 18.75
CA SER A 189 0.40 24.32 19.98
C SER A 189 1.78 24.90 20.28
N TRP A 190 1.99 26.16 19.94
CA TRP A 190 3.15 26.91 20.43
C TRP A 190 2.99 27.11 21.94
N ILE A 191 3.97 26.65 22.71
CA ILE A 191 4.21 27.12 24.07
C ILE A 191 4.87 28.50 23.91
N GLU A 192 4.13 29.55 24.24
CA GLU A 192 4.67 30.89 24.49
C GLU A 192 5.30 30.91 25.89
N GLU A 193 6.50 31.47 25.96
CA GLU A 193 7.07 32.09 27.17
C GLU A 193 7.07 33.61 26.97
#